data_AF-A0A2D0S886-F1
#
_entry.id   AF-A0A2D0S886-F1
#
_cell.length_a   1.000
_cell.length_b   1.000
_cell.length_c   1.000
_cell.angle_alpha   90.00
_cell.angle_beta   90.00
_cell.angle_gamma   90.00
#
_symmetry.space_group_name_H-M   'P 1'
#
loop_
_entity.id
_entity.type
_entity.pdbx_description
1 polymer ?
#
loop_
_entity_poly.entity_id
_entity_poly.type
_entity_poly.pdbx_seq_one_letter_code
_entity_poly.pdbx_strand_id
1 'polypeptide(L)'
;MGTQISGWSFFSNSLVDELGDTRVHLCDEECKDCVDYDVLVKAIEKELSAAVEELKKSLCKISDFSMEKFRERPDDTLIKHFCGCCWEQCPFCGAVCTNSQNDHPGNHHADFHCTSGMNGMYYRSTTEFFIDFCTTAVASDKCFYSSSESRASFCFKKYKKAGGKYEKWNISTDLSELAYWKWFVCEFQENLEKHHNKGFYGKGEIPDNWKNYKQSDAVESLEIW
;
A
#
# COMPACT_ATOMS: atom_id res chain seq x y z
N MET A 1 1.35 9.16 14.89
CA MET A 1 1.65 8.81 16.31
C MET A 1 2.15 7.39 16.30
N GLY A 2 3.38 7.15 16.80
CA GLY A 2 4.09 5.89 16.60
C GLY A 2 3.37 4.68 17.18
N THR A 3 3.21 3.66 16.36
CA THR A 3 2.71 2.33 16.70
C THR A 3 3.54 1.76 17.85
N GLN A 4 2.91 1.51 18.99
CA GLN A 4 3.59 0.88 20.11
C GLN A 4 4.08 -0.52 19.72
N ILE A 5 5.37 -0.74 19.96
CA ILE A 5 6.10 -1.97 19.72
C ILE A 5 5.66 -3.02 20.74
N SER A 6 4.49 -3.63 20.54
CA SER A 6 3.90 -4.63 21.42
C SER A 6 4.81 -5.86 21.61
N GLY A 7 5.54 -6.26 20.56
CA GLY A 7 6.47 -7.39 20.61
C GLY A 7 7.67 -7.19 21.53
N TRP A 8 8.09 -5.95 21.79
CA TRP A 8 9.24 -5.67 22.67
C TRP A 8 8.90 -5.71 24.15
N SER A 9 7.70 -5.27 24.52
CA SER A 9 7.21 -5.46 25.88
C SER A 9 7.12 -6.96 26.23
N PHE A 10 6.71 -7.78 25.26
CA PHE A 10 6.63 -9.24 25.41
C PHE A 10 8.02 -9.87 25.59
N PHE A 11 8.99 -9.53 24.73
CA PHE A 11 10.36 -10.03 24.86
C PHE A 11 11.01 -9.62 26.19
N SER A 12 10.85 -8.35 26.59
CA SER A 12 11.39 -7.85 27.85
C SER A 12 10.80 -8.57 29.06
N ASN A 13 9.48 -8.78 29.10
CA ASN A 13 8.84 -9.48 30.22
C ASN A 13 9.25 -10.96 30.25
N SER A 14 9.34 -11.62 29.09
CA SER A 14 9.77 -13.02 29.00
C SER A 14 11.21 -13.21 29.50
N LEU A 15 12.10 -12.25 29.23
CA LEU A 15 13.48 -12.31 29.69
C LEU A 15 13.59 -12.10 31.20
N VAL A 16 12.76 -11.21 31.77
CA VAL A 16 12.67 -10.97 33.22
C VAL A 16 12.13 -12.20 33.94
N ASP A 17 11.12 -12.88 33.38
CA ASP A 17 10.56 -14.10 33.97
C ASP A 17 11.57 -15.26 34.00
N GLU A 18 12.32 -15.48 32.91
CA GLU A 18 13.40 -16.48 32.85
C GLU A 18 14.53 -16.21 33.87
N LEU A 19 14.89 -14.92 34.05
CA LEU A 19 15.86 -14.50 35.07
C LEU A 19 15.32 -14.64 36.50
N GLY A 20 14.01 -14.44 36.68
CA GLY A 20 13.30 -14.70 37.93
C GLY A 20 13.33 -16.18 38.31
N ASP A 21 13.18 -17.08 37.34
CA ASP A 21 13.22 -18.54 37.53
C ASP A 21 14.63 -19.02 37.91
N THR A 22 15.68 -18.31 37.48
CA THR A 22 17.06 -18.60 37.88
C THR A 22 17.30 -18.41 39.38
N ARG A 23 16.51 -17.57 40.08
CA ARG A 23 16.57 -17.45 41.56
C ARG A 23 16.19 -18.76 42.25
N VAL A 24 15.28 -19.54 41.68
CA VAL A 24 14.79 -20.79 42.29
C VAL A 24 15.89 -21.85 42.30
N HIS A 25 16.79 -21.84 41.31
CA HIS A 25 17.89 -22.79 41.19
C HIS A 25 19.15 -22.42 41.99
N LEU A 26 19.24 -21.19 42.53
CA LEU A 26 20.41 -20.71 43.27
C LEU A 26 20.22 -20.76 44.79
N CYS A 27 19.00 -21.00 45.27
CA CYS A 27 18.67 -21.18 46.68
C CYS A 27 18.58 -22.66 47.05
N ASP A 28 19.65 -23.44 46.80
CA ASP A 28 19.82 -24.74 47.47
C ASP A 28 20.27 -24.51 48.94
N GLU A 29 19.80 -25.35 49.86
CA GLU A 29 19.83 -25.16 51.32
C GLU A 29 21.24 -25.05 51.97
N GLU A 30 22.33 -25.11 51.19
CA GLU A 30 23.71 -25.07 51.68
C GLU A 30 24.36 -23.67 51.70
N CYS A 31 23.74 -22.61 51.17
CA CYS A 31 24.36 -21.27 51.13
C CYS A 31 23.71 -20.27 52.11
N LYS A 32 23.72 -20.56 53.41
CA LYS A 32 23.13 -19.68 54.45
C LYS A 32 23.96 -18.42 54.80
N ASP A 33 25.12 -18.23 54.19
CA ASP A 33 26.05 -17.11 54.50
C ASP A 33 26.36 -16.18 53.31
N CYS A 34 25.67 -16.31 52.18
CA CYS A 34 25.87 -15.42 51.04
C CYS A 34 24.95 -14.19 51.15
N VAL A 35 25.47 -13.11 51.73
CA VAL A 35 24.85 -11.77 51.76
C VAL A 35 24.73 -11.13 50.36
N ASP A 36 24.96 -11.87 49.28
CA ASP A 36 25.33 -11.29 47.98
C ASP A 36 24.37 -11.62 46.83
N TYR A 37 23.28 -12.36 47.06
CA TYR A 37 22.34 -12.69 45.97
C TYR A 37 21.46 -11.51 45.54
N ASP A 38 20.91 -10.75 46.47
CA ASP A 38 20.12 -9.56 46.13
C ASP A 38 21.00 -8.46 45.51
N VAL A 39 22.28 -8.43 45.87
CA VAL A 39 23.28 -7.57 45.24
C VAL A 39 23.55 -8.02 43.80
N LEU A 40 23.73 -9.33 43.58
CA LEU A 40 23.89 -9.92 42.25
C LEU A 40 22.68 -9.68 41.35
N VAL A 41 21.46 -9.91 41.84
CA VAL A 41 20.23 -9.71 41.08
C VAL A 41 20.09 -8.25 40.67
N LYS A 42 20.30 -7.30 41.60
CA LYS A 42 20.26 -5.87 41.29
C LYS A 42 21.36 -5.44 40.31
N ALA A 43 22.54 -6.05 40.40
CA ALA A 43 23.62 -5.79 39.45
C ALA A 43 23.25 -6.28 38.05
N ILE A 44 22.69 -7.50 37.93
CA ILE A 44 22.21 -8.07 36.66
C ILE A 44 21.08 -7.22 36.08
N GLU A 45 20.07 -6.85 36.86
CA GLU A 45 18.95 -5.98 36.41
C GLU A 45 19.45 -4.64 35.87
N LYS A 46 20.44 -4.04 36.53
CA LYS A 46 21.03 -2.76 36.12
C LYS A 46 21.81 -2.88 34.81
N GLU A 47 22.68 -3.89 34.71
CA GLU A 47 23.47 -4.14 33.49
C GLU A 47 22.58 -4.50 32.30
N LEU A 48 21.56 -5.32 32.54
CA LEU A 48 20.57 -5.69 31.52
C LEU A 48 19.76 -4.48 31.06
N SER A 49 19.30 -3.63 31.98
CA SER A 49 18.59 -2.40 31.64
C SER A 49 19.46 -1.44 30.82
N ALA A 50 20.75 -1.31 31.17
CA ALA A 50 21.70 -0.51 30.42
C ALA A 50 21.91 -1.05 29.00
N ALA A 51 22.11 -2.37 28.87
CA ALA A 51 22.24 -3.04 27.57
C ALA A 51 20.98 -2.89 26.71
N VAL A 52 19.79 -2.97 27.31
CA VAL A 52 18.50 -2.76 26.62
C VAL A 52 18.37 -1.33 26.12
N GLU A 53 18.72 -0.32 26.92
CA GLU A 53 18.68 1.08 26.49
C GLU A 53 19.70 1.38 25.39
N GLU A 54 20.88 0.77 25.44
CA GLU A 54 21.88 0.85 24.37
C GLU A 54 21.39 0.19 23.07
N LEU A 55 20.74 -0.97 23.17
CA LEU A 55 20.10 -1.64 22.04
C LEU A 55 18.96 -0.78 21.48
N LYS A 56 18.07 -0.21 22.30
CA LYS A 56 17.03 0.71 21.79
C LYS A 56 17.65 1.87 21.03
N LYS A 57 18.66 2.53 21.59
CA LYS A 57 19.34 3.67 20.96
C LYS A 57 19.99 3.31 19.61
N SER A 58 20.54 2.10 19.49
CA SER A 58 21.13 1.61 18.23
C SER A 58 20.09 1.13 17.21
N LEU A 59 18.93 0.63 17.66
CA LEU A 59 17.83 0.19 16.80
C LEU A 59 16.86 1.32 16.41
N CYS A 60 16.96 2.51 17.01
CA CYS A 60 16.10 3.67 16.69
C CYS A 60 16.35 4.27 15.30
N LYS A 61 17.46 3.95 14.63
CA LYS A 61 17.77 4.47 13.31
C LYS A 61 17.65 3.36 12.28
N ILE A 62 16.66 3.48 11.39
CA ILE A 62 16.48 2.57 10.25
C ILE A 62 17.75 2.48 9.39
N SER A 63 18.55 3.55 9.33
CA SER A 63 19.85 3.60 8.63
C SER A 63 20.93 2.67 9.19
N ASP A 64 20.81 2.24 10.45
CA ASP A 64 21.84 1.42 11.12
C ASP A 64 21.67 -0.08 10.79
N PHE A 65 20.51 -0.43 10.23
CA PHE A 65 20.21 -1.74 9.66
C PHE A 65 20.59 -1.78 8.19
N SER A 66 21.78 -2.30 7.93
CA SER A 66 22.09 -2.79 6.58
C SER A 66 21.21 -4.02 6.29
N MET A 67 20.61 -4.08 5.10
CA MET A 67 19.78 -5.22 4.65
C MET A 67 20.52 -6.57 4.80
N GLU A 68 21.86 -6.53 4.71
CA GLU A 68 22.79 -7.65 4.89
C GLU A 68 22.76 -8.26 6.31
N LYS A 69 22.31 -7.51 7.32
CA LYS A 69 22.32 -7.93 8.74
C LYS A 69 21.12 -8.80 9.10
N PHE A 70 20.09 -8.87 8.25
CA PHE A 70 18.93 -9.70 8.50
C PHE A 70 19.17 -11.12 8.00
N ARG A 71 18.68 -12.12 8.75
CA ARG A 71 18.77 -13.55 8.35
C ARG A 71 18.06 -13.81 7.02
N GLU A 72 16.93 -13.16 6.83
CA GLU A 72 16.25 -13.05 5.55
C GLU A 72 16.12 -11.57 5.24
N ARG A 73 16.52 -11.16 4.03
CA ARG A 73 16.52 -9.75 3.70
C ARG A 73 15.08 -9.25 3.54
N PRO A 74 14.70 -8.11 4.15
CA PRO A 74 13.33 -7.61 4.06
C PRO A 74 12.86 -7.37 2.61
N ASP A 75 13.75 -6.91 1.74
CA ASP A 75 13.50 -6.74 0.30
C ASP A 75 13.19 -8.08 -0.39
N ASP A 76 13.91 -9.16 -0.07
CA ASP A 76 13.62 -10.49 -0.61
C ASP A 76 12.23 -10.99 -0.17
N THR A 77 11.86 -10.76 1.10
CA THR A 77 10.53 -11.10 1.61
C THR A 77 9.44 -10.31 0.88
N LEU A 78 9.64 -9.00 0.70
CA LEU A 78 8.70 -8.16 -0.04
C LEU A 78 8.59 -8.59 -1.50
N ILE A 79 9.70 -8.87 -2.17
CA ILE A 79 9.71 -9.36 -3.56
C ILE A 79 8.93 -10.66 -3.66
N LYS A 80 9.19 -11.65 -2.80
CA LYS A 80 8.44 -12.92 -2.79
C LYS A 80 6.95 -12.69 -2.59
N HIS A 81 6.58 -11.79 -1.68
CA HIS A 81 5.18 -11.43 -1.45
C HIS A 81 4.55 -10.83 -2.71
N PHE A 82 5.20 -9.82 -3.31
CA PHE A 82 4.73 -9.15 -4.52
C PHE A 82 4.68 -10.08 -5.75
N CYS A 83 5.60 -11.03 -5.88
CA CYS A 83 5.54 -12.06 -6.92
C CYS A 83 4.30 -12.96 -6.80
N GLY A 84 3.75 -13.10 -5.60
CA GLY A 84 2.52 -13.85 -5.35
C GLY A 84 1.24 -13.04 -5.53
N CYS A 85 1.29 -11.72 -5.69
CA CYS A 85 0.11 -10.87 -5.84
C CYS A 85 -0.49 -10.92 -7.24
N CYS A 86 -1.77 -10.55 -7.34
CA CYS A 86 -2.43 -10.38 -8.62
C CYS A 86 -2.02 -9.05 -9.26
N TRP A 87 -1.48 -9.10 -10.47
CA TRP A 87 -1.04 -7.92 -11.23
C TRP A 87 -1.97 -7.54 -12.39
N GLU A 88 -3.15 -8.17 -12.45
CA GLU A 88 -4.17 -7.81 -13.43
C GLU A 88 -4.59 -6.36 -13.23
N GLN A 89 -4.75 -5.63 -14.34
CA GLN A 89 -5.08 -4.21 -14.33
C GLN A 89 -6.49 -3.94 -14.82
N CYS A 90 -7.14 -2.97 -14.19
CA CYS A 90 -8.46 -2.49 -14.57
C CYS A 90 -8.40 -2.09 -16.04
N PRO A 91 -9.27 -2.64 -16.91
CA PRO A 91 -9.19 -2.40 -18.34
C PRO A 91 -9.47 -0.95 -18.70
N PHE A 92 -10.06 -0.20 -17.76
CA PHE A 92 -10.33 1.21 -17.93
C PHE A 92 -9.20 2.08 -17.40
N CYS A 93 -8.98 2.11 -16.09
CA CYS A 93 -8.06 3.07 -15.48
C CYS A 93 -6.67 2.52 -15.16
N GLY A 94 -6.41 1.23 -15.41
CA GLY A 94 -5.10 0.62 -15.12
C GLY A 94 -4.82 0.31 -13.64
N ALA A 95 -5.79 0.56 -12.74
CA ALA A 95 -5.66 0.21 -11.32
C ALA A 95 -5.39 -1.30 -11.17
N VAL A 96 -4.42 -1.65 -10.32
CA VAL A 96 -4.02 -3.05 -10.08
C VAL A 96 -5.02 -3.72 -9.14
N CYS A 97 -5.26 -5.00 -9.35
CA CYS A 97 -6.14 -5.80 -8.48
C CYS A 97 -5.68 -5.74 -7.01
N THR A 98 -6.60 -5.52 -6.07
CA THR A 98 -6.29 -5.51 -4.62
C THR A 98 -5.89 -6.90 -4.10
N ASN A 99 -6.23 -7.98 -4.82
CA ASN A 99 -6.05 -9.33 -4.31
C ASN A 99 -4.55 -9.72 -4.20
N SER A 100 -4.15 -10.15 -3.00
CA SER A 100 -2.78 -10.56 -2.67
C SER A 100 -2.39 -11.95 -3.21
N GLN A 101 -3.28 -12.63 -3.93
CA GLN A 101 -3.02 -13.93 -4.55
C GLN A 101 -3.15 -13.87 -6.08
N ASN A 102 -2.13 -14.33 -6.77
CA ASN A 102 -2.13 -14.52 -8.22
C ASN A 102 -3.11 -15.63 -8.63
N ASP A 103 -3.73 -15.50 -9.79
CA ASP A 103 -4.74 -16.44 -10.31
C ASP A 103 -5.91 -16.71 -9.32
N HIS A 104 -6.26 -15.71 -8.51
CA HIS A 104 -7.35 -15.85 -7.54
C HIS A 104 -8.71 -16.13 -8.23
N PRO A 105 -9.62 -16.88 -7.59
CA PRO A 105 -10.97 -17.07 -8.11
C PRO A 105 -11.77 -15.77 -8.05
N GLY A 106 -12.83 -15.69 -8.86
CA GLY A 106 -13.73 -14.54 -8.92
C GLY A 106 -13.24 -13.41 -9.83
N ASN A 107 -13.93 -12.28 -9.77
CA ASN A 107 -13.60 -11.12 -10.59
C ASN A 107 -12.55 -10.25 -9.89
N HIS A 108 -11.66 -9.65 -10.68
CA HIS A 108 -10.74 -8.62 -10.22
C HIS A 108 -11.50 -7.37 -9.78
N HIS A 109 -10.95 -6.67 -8.79
CA HIS A 109 -11.44 -5.39 -8.30
C HIS A 109 -10.26 -4.58 -7.78
N ALA A 110 -10.46 -3.27 -7.63
CA ALA A 110 -9.52 -2.40 -6.95
C ALA A 110 -10.31 -1.48 -6.02
N ASP A 111 -9.74 -1.15 -4.86
CA ASP A 111 -10.38 -0.22 -3.92
C ASP A 111 -10.29 1.22 -4.43
N PHE A 112 -9.17 1.54 -5.09
CA PHE A 112 -8.88 2.87 -5.59
C PHE A 112 -8.74 2.87 -7.09
N HIS A 113 -9.75 3.43 -7.75
CA HIS A 113 -9.75 3.69 -9.18
C HIS A 113 -9.31 5.12 -9.48
N CYS A 114 -8.75 5.32 -10.67
CA CYS A 114 -8.27 6.62 -11.14
C CYS A 114 -8.96 7.04 -12.44
N THR A 115 -8.57 8.19 -12.99
CA THR A 115 -9.11 8.64 -14.27
C THR A 115 -8.69 7.68 -15.39
N SER A 116 -9.63 7.40 -16.27
CA SER A 116 -9.42 6.52 -17.42
C SER A 116 -8.29 6.99 -18.35
N GLY A 117 -8.09 8.30 -18.44
CA GLY A 117 -7.02 8.93 -19.22
C GLY A 117 -5.61 8.55 -18.75
N MET A 118 -5.43 8.19 -17.47
CA MET A 118 -4.12 7.72 -16.96
C MET A 118 -3.64 6.44 -17.65
N ASN A 119 -4.59 5.59 -18.05
CA ASN A 119 -4.32 4.36 -18.81
C ASN A 119 -4.39 4.59 -20.34
N GLY A 120 -4.33 5.85 -20.78
CA GLY A 120 -4.27 6.20 -22.19
C GLY A 120 -5.61 6.21 -22.92
N MET A 121 -6.75 6.08 -22.22
CA MET A 121 -8.05 6.20 -22.90
C MET A 121 -8.32 7.61 -23.37
N TYR A 122 -8.92 7.71 -24.55
CA TYR A 122 -9.18 8.97 -25.25
C TYR A 122 -10.49 8.90 -26.03
N TYR A 123 -11.05 10.05 -26.39
CA TYR A 123 -12.22 10.10 -27.25
C TYR A 123 -11.87 9.69 -28.67
N ARG A 124 -12.60 8.72 -29.22
CA ARG A 124 -12.36 8.18 -30.57
C ARG A 124 -12.31 9.30 -31.61
N SER A 125 -11.37 9.18 -32.54
CA SER A 125 -11.12 10.15 -33.62
C SER A 125 -10.62 11.52 -33.15
N THR A 126 -10.18 11.62 -31.89
CA THR A 126 -9.53 12.81 -31.33
C THR A 126 -8.23 12.39 -30.65
N THR A 127 -7.52 13.37 -30.12
CA THR A 127 -6.37 13.20 -29.23
C THR A 127 -6.67 13.65 -27.79
N GLU A 128 -7.95 13.85 -27.47
CA GLU A 128 -8.44 14.31 -26.17
C GLU A 128 -8.58 13.13 -25.20
N PHE A 129 -7.91 13.18 -24.05
CA PHE A 129 -8.04 12.15 -23.02
C PHE A 129 -9.49 11.97 -22.53
N PHE A 130 -9.81 10.78 -22.05
CA PHE A 130 -11.08 10.52 -21.35
C PHE A 130 -10.87 10.71 -19.84
N ILE A 131 -11.26 11.87 -19.31
CA ILE A 131 -10.91 12.30 -17.94
C ILE A 131 -11.77 11.64 -16.83
N ASP A 132 -12.90 11.03 -17.16
CA ASP A 132 -13.76 10.42 -16.15
C ASP A 132 -13.06 9.27 -15.40
N PHE A 133 -13.30 9.21 -14.09
CA PHE A 133 -13.04 8.02 -13.29
C PHE A 133 -13.85 6.85 -13.83
N CYS A 134 -13.25 5.65 -13.85
CA CYS A 134 -13.96 4.49 -14.37
C CYS A 134 -15.21 4.13 -13.52
N THR A 135 -15.20 4.43 -12.21
CA THR A 135 -16.35 4.28 -11.29
C THR A 135 -17.52 5.17 -11.72
N THR A 136 -17.25 6.43 -12.07
CA THR A 136 -18.23 7.37 -12.65
C THR A 136 -18.67 6.93 -14.05
N ALA A 137 -17.73 6.48 -14.89
CA ALA A 137 -18.03 6.05 -16.25
C ALA A 137 -19.00 4.85 -16.26
N VAL A 138 -18.78 3.82 -15.42
CA VAL A 138 -19.65 2.64 -15.32
C VAL A 138 -21.04 2.94 -14.75
N ALA A 139 -21.25 4.10 -14.13
CA ALA A 139 -22.57 4.59 -13.73
C ALA A 139 -23.29 5.37 -14.83
N SER A 140 -22.62 5.68 -15.95
CA SER A 140 -23.14 6.57 -16.99
C SER A 140 -23.70 5.84 -18.23
N ASP A 141 -24.42 6.60 -19.06
CA ASP A 141 -24.87 6.18 -20.39
C ASP A 141 -23.81 6.37 -21.48
N LYS A 142 -22.58 6.77 -21.12
CA LYS A 142 -21.47 6.90 -22.06
C LYS A 142 -21.12 5.53 -22.66
N CYS A 143 -20.45 5.56 -23.80
CA CYS A 143 -19.98 4.37 -24.50
C CYS A 143 -18.46 4.37 -24.67
N PHE A 144 -17.88 3.17 -24.74
CA PHE A 144 -16.47 2.95 -25.05
C PHE A 144 -16.32 1.91 -26.16
N TYR A 145 -15.13 1.83 -26.73
CA TYR A 145 -14.74 0.80 -27.68
C TYR A 145 -13.76 -0.16 -27.00
N SER A 146 -13.92 -1.46 -27.24
CA SER A 146 -13.09 -2.49 -26.60
C SER A 146 -11.62 -2.44 -27.03
N SER A 147 -11.33 -1.88 -28.22
CA SER A 147 -10.00 -1.57 -28.76
C SER A 147 -10.08 -0.43 -29.78
N SER A 148 -8.93 0.08 -30.25
CA SER A 148 -8.83 1.09 -31.31
C SER A 148 -9.43 0.64 -32.65
N GLU A 149 -9.33 -0.65 -32.95
CA GLU A 149 -9.79 -1.27 -34.20
C GLU A 149 -11.27 -1.65 -34.13
N SER A 150 -11.83 -1.77 -32.92
CA SER A 150 -13.20 -2.21 -32.72
C SER A 150 -14.20 -1.24 -33.36
N ARG A 151 -15.16 -1.78 -34.11
CA ARG A 151 -16.29 -1.03 -34.67
C ARG A 151 -17.49 -1.03 -33.72
N ALA A 152 -17.54 -1.95 -32.77
CA ALA A 152 -18.63 -2.07 -31.81
C ALA A 152 -18.36 -1.20 -30.57
N SER A 153 -19.30 -0.33 -30.25
CA SER A 153 -19.32 0.43 -29.00
C SER A 153 -20.15 -0.30 -27.95
N PHE A 154 -19.72 -0.25 -26.69
CA PHE A 154 -20.43 -0.80 -25.54
C PHE A 154 -20.76 0.33 -24.56
N CYS A 155 -21.94 0.31 -23.96
CA CYS A 155 -22.25 1.23 -22.86
C CYS A 155 -21.39 0.87 -21.64
N PHE A 156 -20.81 1.87 -20.97
CA PHE A 156 -20.01 1.64 -19.76
C PHE A 156 -20.82 0.92 -18.67
N LYS A 157 -22.09 1.28 -18.44
CA LYS A 157 -22.99 0.55 -17.51
C LYS A 157 -23.23 -0.93 -17.83
N LYS A 158 -22.87 -1.37 -19.04
CA LYS A 158 -22.97 -2.77 -19.49
C LYS A 158 -21.61 -3.27 -19.99
N TYR A 159 -20.50 -2.76 -19.45
CA TYR A 159 -19.15 -3.03 -19.93
C TYR A 159 -18.80 -4.52 -20.01
N LYS A 160 -19.34 -5.35 -19.10
CA LYS A 160 -19.13 -6.80 -19.12
C LYS A 160 -19.54 -7.46 -20.44
N LYS A 161 -20.48 -6.87 -21.19
CA LYS A 161 -20.87 -7.36 -22.53
C LYS A 161 -19.75 -7.26 -23.58
N ALA A 162 -18.70 -6.48 -23.31
CA ALA A 162 -17.52 -6.42 -24.16
C ALA A 162 -16.64 -7.69 -24.06
N GLY A 163 -16.87 -8.55 -23.08
CA GLY A 163 -16.15 -9.82 -22.89
C GLY A 163 -14.67 -9.66 -22.52
N GLY A 164 -13.95 -10.77 -22.45
CA GLY A 164 -12.49 -10.78 -22.28
C GLY A 164 -12.05 -10.17 -20.95
N LYS A 165 -11.17 -9.16 -20.99
CA LYS A 165 -10.75 -8.47 -19.76
C LYS A 165 -11.90 -7.69 -19.09
N TYR A 166 -12.91 -7.26 -19.83
CA TYR A 166 -14.00 -6.45 -19.27
C TYR A 166 -14.97 -7.29 -18.42
N GLU A 167 -15.23 -8.56 -18.77
CA GLU A 167 -16.15 -9.39 -17.99
C GLU A 167 -15.56 -9.88 -16.65
N LYS A 168 -14.22 -9.97 -16.59
CA LYS A 168 -13.44 -10.43 -15.42
C LYS A 168 -13.25 -9.36 -14.35
N TRP A 169 -13.68 -8.13 -14.58
CA TRP A 169 -13.53 -7.02 -13.65
C TRP A 169 -14.85 -6.64 -13.00
N ASN A 170 -14.82 -6.33 -11.72
CA ASN A 170 -15.90 -5.71 -10.97
C ASN A 170 -15.47 -4.29 -10.58
N ILE A 171 -16.16 -3.29 -11.12
CA ILE A 171 -15.88 -1.89 -10.88
C ILE A 171 -17.05 -1.32 -10.11
N SER A 172 -16.76 -0.75 -8.95
CA SER A 172 -17.75 -0.13 -8.08
C SER A 172 -18.38 1.09 -8.76
N THR A 173 -19.64 1.37 -8.44
CA THR A 173 -20.36 2.59 -8.87
C THR A 173 -20.43 3.60 -7.72
N ASP A 174 -19.57 3.46 -6.72
CA ASP A 174 -19.49 4.31 -5.53
C ASP A 174 -19.10 5.77 -5.81
N LEU A 175 -18.70 6.08 -7.06
CA LEU A 175 -18.22 7.40 -7.46
C LEU A 175 -17.03 7.87 -6.61
N SER A 176 -16.23 6.93 -6.12
CA SER A 176 -15.02 7.22 -5.34
C SER A 176 -14.00 7.93 -6.23
N GLU A 177 -13.95 9.25 -6.13
CA GLU A 177 -13.02 10.11 -6.87
C GLU A 177 -12.03 10.80 -5.93
N LEU A 178 -11.03 10.03 -5.50
CA LEU A 178 -10.02 10.50 -4.55
C LEU A 178 -9.31 11.77 -5.02
N ALA A 179 -9.09 12.68 -4.07
CA ALA A 179 -8.30 13.89 -4.28
C ALA A 179 -6.89 13.54 -4.78
N TYR A 180 -6.33 12.41 -4.33
CA TYR A 180 -5.05 11.89 -4.79
C TYR A 180 -4.95 11.84 -6.33
N TRP A 181 -5.92 11.22 -6.99
CA TRP A 181 -5.87 11.06 -8.46
C TRP A 181 -6.14 12.38 -9.20
N LYS A 182 -6.92 13.29 -8.61
CA LYS A 182 -7.16 14.63 -9.16
C LYS A 182 -5.88 15.47 -9.12
N TRP A 183 -5.19 15.47 -7.99
CA TRP A 183 -3.88 16.09 -7.82
C TRP A 183 -2.84 15.44 -8.74
N PHE A 184 -2.77 14.11 -8.78
CA PHE A 184 -1.79 13.39 -9.60
C PHE A 184 -1.89 13.76 -11.08
N VAL A 185 -3.10 13.82 -11.63
CA VAL A 185 -3.30 14.20 -13.04
C VAL A 185 -2.83 15.63 -13.31
N CYS A 186 -3.04 16.56 -12.37
CA CYS A 186 -2.57 17.94 -12.48
C CYS A 186 -1.04 18.02 -12.39
N GLU A 187 -0.45 17.32 -11.41
CA GLU A 187 1.00 17.33 -11.16
C GLU A 187 1.80 16.70 -12.30
N PHE A 188 1.30 15.58 -12.85
CA PHE A 188 1.99 14.79 -13.86
C PHE A 188 1.37 14.94 -15.26
N GLN A 189 0.66 16.05 -15.52
CA GLN A 189 -0.04 16.29 -16.78
C GLN A 189 0.88 16.11 -17.99
N GLU A 190 2.01 16.84 -18.03
CA GLU A 190 2.95 16.80 -19.15
C GLU A 190 3.53 15.39 -19.38
N ASN A 191 3.80 14.65 -18.30
CA ASN A 191 4.29 13.27 -18.38
C ASN A 191 3.25 12.35 -19.02
N LEU A 192 1.98 12.47 -18.61
CA LEU A 192 0.88 11.68 -19.15
C LEU A 192 0.64 12.00 -20.64
N GLU A 193 0.62 13.28 -21.00
CA GLU A 193 0.42 13.74 -22.39
C GLU A 193 1.53 13.21 -23.31
N LYS A 194 2.78 13.33 -22.85
CA LYS A 194 3.95 12.81 -23.57
C LYS A 194 3.94 11.28 -23.71
N HIS A 195 3.59 10.57 -22.64
CA HIS A 195 3.62 9.11 -22.63
C HIS A 195 2.59 8.51 -23.60
N HIS A 196 1.37 9.05 -23.65
CA HIS A 196 0.29 8.53 -24.49
C HIS A 196 0.13 9.22 -25.85
N ASN A 197 0.87 10.31 -26.08
CA ASN A 197 0.71 11.19 -27.25
C ASN A 197 -0.76 11.62 -27.42
N LYS A 198 -1.33 12.15 -26.34
CA LYS A 198 -2.71 12.66 -26.16
C LYS A 198 -2.65 13.92 -25.28
N GLY A 199 -3.75 14.65 -25.16
CA GLY A 199 -3.79 15.89 -24.39
C GLY A 199 -5.05 16.08 -23.55
N PHE A 200 -4.90 16.84 -22.47
CA PHE A 200 -5.99 17.27 -21.60
C PHE A 200 -6.56 18.60 -22.08
N TYR A 201 -7.35 18.54 -23.16
CA TYR A 201 -8.08 19.67 -23.71
C TYR A 201 -9.41 19.20 -24.31
N GLY A 202 -10.27 20.15 -24.68
CA GLY A 202 -11.58 19.84 -25.26
C GLY A 202 -12.43 19.04 -24.27
N LYS A 203 -12.91 17.86 -24.68
CA LYS A 203 -13.69 16.98 -23.81
C LYS A 203 -12.87 16.33 -22.70
N GLY A 204 -11.54 16.29 -22.87
CA GLY A 204 -10.59 15.76 -21.91
C GLY A 204 -9.97 16.82 -21.02
N GLU A 205 -10.47 18.05 -21.03
CA GLU A 205 -9.92 19.14 -20.21
C GLU A 205 -9.98 18.81 -18.71
N ILE A 206 -8.89 19.06 -18.00
CA ILE A 206 -8.82 18.88 -16.55
C ILE A 206 -9.70 19.95 -15.89
N PRO A 207 -10.69 19.57 -15.07
CA PRO A 207 -11.53 20.54 -14.38
C PRO A 207 -10.72 21.52 -13.51
N ASP A 208 -11.04 22.81 -13.57
CA ASP A 208 -10.28 23.84 -12.85
C ASP A 208 -10.25 23.61 -11.34
N ASN A 209 -11.31 23.04 -10.76
CA ASN A 209 -11.33 22.74 -9.33
C ASN A 209 -10.32 21.67 -8.92
N TRP A 210 -9.81 20.85 -9.84
CA TRP A 210 -8.78 19.85 -9.53
C TRP A 210 -7.42 20.50 -9.30
N LYS A 211 -7.16 21.65 -9.93
CA LYS A 211 -5.93 22.43 -9.78
C LYS A 211 -5.79 23.03 -8.36
N ASN A 212 -6.84 22.99 -7.56
CA ASN A 212 -6.85 23.49 -6.18
C ASN A 212 -6.32 22.47 -5.16
N TYR A 213 -6.25 21.17 -5.52
CA TYR A 213 -5.73 20.16 -4.60
C TYR A 213 -4.22 20.28 -4.44
N LYS A 214 -3.76 20.18 -3.20
CA LYS A 214 -2.34 20.11 -2.84
C LYS A 214 -1.94 18.66 -2.58
N GLN A 215 -0.62 18.43 -2.58
CA GLN A 215 -0.06 17.12 -2.21
C GLN A 215 -0.51 16.67 -0.81
N SER A 216 -0.69 17.60 0.14
CA SER A 216 -1.22 17.28 1.48
C SER A 216 -2.64 16.69 1.41
N ASP A 217 -3.52 17.31 0.63
CA ASP A 217 -4.91 16.89 0.47
C ASP A 217 -4.97 15.52 -0.24
N ALA A 218 -4.07 15.32 -1.21
CA ALA A 218 -3.89 14.05 -1.91
C ALA A 218 -3.50 12.92 -0.96
N VAL A 219 -2.48 13.13 -0.12
CA VAL A 219 -2.02 12.14 0.86
C VAL A 219 -3.09 11.86 1.92
N GLU A 220 -3.75 12.90 2.45
CA GLU A 220 -4.83 12.76 3.42
C GLU A 220 -5.99 11.90 2.87
N SER A 221 -6.32 12.07 1.59
CA SER A 221 -7.40 11.29 0.95
C SER A 221 -7.14 9.80 0.82
N LEU A 222 -5.90 9.33 1.02
CA LEU A 222 -5.59 7.90 0.95
C LEU A 222 -5.88 7.16 2.26
N GLU A 223 -6.14 7.87 3.36
CA GLU A 223 -6.40 7.29 4.70
C GLU A 223 -5.34 6.27 5.17
N ILE A 224 -4.10 6.40 4.70
CA ILE A 224 -2.97 5.56 5.08
C ILE A 224 -2.43 6.08 6.43
N TRP A 225 -2.92 5.55 7.54
CA TRP A 225 -2.52 5.91 8.91
C TRP A 225 -1.53 4.91 9.52
#